data_AF-A0A958QEP3-F1
#
_entry.id   AF-A0A958QEP3-F1
#
_cell.length_a   1.000
_cell.length_b   1.000
_cell.length_c   1.000
_cell.angle_alpha   90.00
_cell.angle_beta   90.00
_cell.angle_gamma   90.00
#
_symmetry.space_group_name_H-M   'P 1'
#
loop_
_entity.id
_entity.type
_entity.pdbx_description
1 polymer ?
#
loop_
_entity_poly.entity_id
_entity_poly.type
_entity_poly.pdbx_seq_one_letter_code
_entity_poly.pdbx_strand_id
1 'polypeptide(L)'
;MGFTEELPFLAAPMALAIASLFVPIIIRLAHRYGWLSAQDFRRKENTRVPLLGGLAVYLSFAISSWVFQIESSYALIAAGLPLVLVGISDDIFELGPKFRFLTQAVSVAIWLALTPSSQLLLSQMGAHEWVSLGITAFWIIGIINALNMIDGVDALAGGFSTIACLFLGAMGGQLVSSPINLAAGILGFLLFNRPPAKIYLGESGSTFLGLSLATMGATLSPEAVGPPSVLIPLFLLAFPEVDAIASIIRRKRAKSSALKADHDHIHHKLKKVGFDTRHVLAVVYGATVYSGLTAFTIFFLGNHWATWAIGILATAGLSTLLWAILYLEHRQAHQVYRFSRTLLERHLPMDRPFLFDPENFHATIYDLLPYYKELQYRGVAEVNNFIQDFSAYVLENHPHASLKAVGSYSVMVVEPLRDDHKSLIPALPEKYFDLLVRHKVKKNDDVVPWGMSFYSSQFQTAAFFKKFDIPTEKPLRQAA
;
A
#
# COMPACT_ATOMS: atom_id res chain seq x y z
N MET A 1 -48.41 -14.67 -1.51
CA MET A 1 -47.23 -14.89 -2.37
C MET A 1 -46.24 -13.72 -2.39
N GLY A 2 -46.43 -12.60 -1.66
CA GLY A 2 -45.51 -11.45 -1.73
C GLY A 2 -44.40 -11.37 -0.67
N PHE A 3 -44.52 -12.05 0.49
CA PHE A 3 -43.55 -11.88 1.58
C PHE A 3 -42.26 -12.70 1.43
N THR A 4 -42.31 -13.84 0.73
CA THR A 4 -41.17 -14.77 0.60
C THR A 4 -40.07 -14.27 -0.33
N GLU A 5 -40.40 -13.41 -1.30
CA GLU A 5 -39.40 -12.85 -2.22
C GLU A 5 -38.65 -11.66 -1.62
N GLU A 6 -39.23 -10.96 -0.64
CA GLU A 6 -38.59 -9.81 0.03
C GLU A 6 -37.73 -10.20 1.25
N LEU A 7 -37.95 -11.40 1.81
CA LEU A 7 -37.25 -11.91 3.01
C LEU A 7 -35.71 -11.83 2.90
N PRO A 8 -35.06 -12.19 1.78
CA PRO A 8 -33.61 -12.04 1.63
C PRO A 8 -33.10 -10.59 1.72
N PHE A 9 -33.93 -9.59 1.43
CA PHE A 9 -33.53 -8.17 1.54
C PHE A 9 -33.51 -7.68 3.00
N LEU A 10 -34.22 -8.34 3.91
CA LEU A 10 -34.16 -8.06 5.35
C LEU A 10 -32.83 -8.54 5.98
N ALA A 11 -32.07 -9.37 5.29
CA ALA A 11 -30.73 -9.79 5.73
C ALA A 11 -29.75 -8.63 5.83
N ALA A 12 -29.81 -7.68 4.90
CA ALA A 12 -28.89 -6.54 4.86
C ALA A 12 -29.03 -5.62 6.10
N PRO A 13 -30.24 -5.14 6.47
CA PRO A 13 -30.44 -4.45 7.75
C PRO A 13 -29.93 -5.23 8.97
N MET A 14 -30.13 -6.56 8.99
CA MET A 14 -29.64 -7.42 10.08
C MET A 14 -28.10 -7.48 10.10
N ALA A 15 -27.43 -7.64 8.96
CA ALA A 15 -25.98 -7.63 8.88
C ALA A 15 -25.40 -6.30 9.35
N LEU A 16 -25.98 -5.17 8.91
CA LEU A 16 -25.58 -3.85 9.38
C LEU A 16 -25.71 -3.72 10.89
N ALA A 17 -26.84 -4.19 11.46
CA ALA A 17 -27.07 -4.17 12.89
C ALA A 17 -26.07 -5.06 13.65
N ILE A 18 -25.86 -6.30 13.21
CA ILE A 18 -24.90 -7.22 13.82
C ILE A 18 -23.49 -6.62 13.81
N ALA A 19 -23.01 -6.15 12.65
CA ALA A 19 -21.69 -5.55 12.54
C ALA A 19 -21.55 -4.32 13.46
N SER A 20 -22.57 -3.44 13.48
CA SER A 20 -22.56 -2.23 14.31
C SER A 20 -22.54 -2.53 15.81
N LEU A 21 -23.11 -3.66 16.24
CA LEU A 21 -23.12 -4.12 17.63
C LEU A 21 -21.84 -4.89 18.00
N PHE A 22 -21.32 -5.72 17.10
CA PHE A 22 -20.14 -6.56 17.34
C PHE A 22 -18.85 -5.75 17.37
N VAL A 23 -18.71 -4.72 16.53
CA VAL A 23 -17.47 -3.93 16.46
C VAL A 23 -17.11 -3.28 17.81
N PRO A 24 -18.03 -2.60 18.55
CA PRO A 24 -17.75 -2.11 19.89
C PRO A 24 -17.30 -3.19 20.88
N ILE A 25 -17.85 -4.41 20.76
CA ILE A 25 -17.47 -5.55 21.62
C ILE A 25 -16.04 -5.98 21.29
N ILE A 26 -15.71 -6.13 20.00
CA ILE A 26 -14.36 -6.49 19.55
C ILE A 26 -13.35 -5.43 19.97
N ILE A 27 -13.67 -4.13 19.86
CA ILE A 27 -12.80 -3.04 20.34
C ILE A 27 -12.49 -3.21 21.84
N ARG A 28 -13.49 -3.50 22.67
CA ARG A 28 -13.29 -3.72 24.11
C ARG A 28 -12.42 -4.95 24.40
N LEU A 29 -12.65 -6.05 23.67
CA LEU A 29 -11.86 -7.27 23.82
C LEU A 29 -10.41 -7.06 23.36
N ALA A 30 -10.20 -6.37 22.25
CA ALA A 30 -8.88 -6.03 21.73
C ALA A 30 -8.07 -5.19 22.72
N HIS A 31 -8.70 -4.21 23.39
CA HIS A 31 -8.05 -3.47 24.47
C HIS A 31 -7.75 -4.35 25.70
N ARG A 32 -8.65 -5.28 26.04
CA ARG A 32 -8.46 -6.18 27.19
C ARG A 32 -7.34 -7.18 27.00
N TYR A 33 -7.21 -7.75 25.80
CA TYR A 33 -6.25 -8.80 25.48
C TYR A 33 -5.00 -8.31 24.74
N GLY A 34 -4.93 -7.01 24.40
CA GLY A 34 -3.78 -6.41 23.75
C GLY A 34 -3.68 -6.66 22.24
N TRP A 35 -4.79 -7.03 21.57
CA TRP A 35 -4.85 -7.22 20.11
C TRP A 35 -4.90 -5.88 19.37
N LEU A 36 -3.81 -5.13 19.50
CA LEU A 36 -3.66 -3.80 18.95
C LEU A 36 -2.58 -3.82 17.87
N SER A 37 -2.77 -3.00 16.84
CA SER A 37 -1.80 -2.83 15.77
C SER A 37 -0.44 -2.42 16.31
N ALA A 38 0.61 -2.69 15.52
CA ALA A 38 1.87 -1.99 15.67
C ALA A 38 1.66 -0.47 15.69
N GLN A 39 2.59 0.22 16.34
CA GLN A 39 2.49 1.66 16.56
C GLN A 39 2.52 2.40 15.21
N ASP A 40 1.45 3.15 14.89
CA ASP A 40 1.33 3.89 13.63
C ASP A 40 1.86 5.32 13.78
N PHE A 41 3.16 5.47 13.51
CA PHE A 41 3.89 6.74 13.59
C PHE A 41 3.40 7.80 12.58
N ARG A 42 2.50 7.43 11.67
CA ARG A 42 1.91 8.35 10.68
C ARG A 42 0.72 9.14 11.23
N ARG A 43 0.17 8.76 12.39
CA ARG A 43 -0.92 9.48 13.06
C ARG A 43 -0.34 10.52 14.03
N LYS A 44 -1.00 11.68 14.13
CA LYS A 44 -0.61 12.79 15.03
C LYS A 44 -0.45 12.37 16.51
N GLU A 45 -1.16 11.33 16.95
CA GLU A 45 -1.21 10.87 18.34
C GLU A 45 -0.50 9.53 18.61
N ASN A 46 0.23 8.95 17.64
CA ASN A 46 1.02 7.72 17.83
C ASN A 46 0.24 6.56 18.51
N THR A 47 -1.06 6.44 18.18
CA THR A 47 -2.02 5.53 18.84
C THR A 47 -2.02 4.14 18.21
N ARG A 48 -2.06 3.09 19.03
CA ARG A 48 -2.30 1.72 18.57
C ARG A 48 -3.80 1.49 18.39
N VAL A 49 -4.18 0.89 17.27
CA VAL A 49 -5.60 0.71 16.91
C VAL A 49 -5.98 -0.77 17.05
N PRO A 50 -7.14 -1.09 17.66
CA PRO A 50 -7.69 -2.45 17.68
C PRO A 50 -7.69 -3.14 16.32
N LEU A 51 -7.35 -4.44 16.31
CA LEU A 51 -7.44 -5.31 15.13
C LEU A 51 -8.75 -6.11 15.12
N LEU A 52 -8.91 -7.01 14.15
CA LEU A 52 -10.02 -7.99 14.03
C LEU A 52 -11.37 -7.44 13.58
N GLY A 53 -11.40 -6.31 12.86
CA GLY A 53 -12.62 -5.79 12.24
C GLY A 53 -13.25 -6.78 11.24
N GLY A 54 -12.43 -7.57 10.56
CA GLY A 54 -12.86 -8.63 9.65
C GLY A 54 -13.77 -9.68 10.26
N LEU A 55 -13.55 -10.04 11.53
CA LEU A 55 -14.41 -10.97 12.25
C LEU A 55 -15.84 -10.42 12.38
N ALA A 56 -15.99 -9.13 12.64
CA ALA A 56 -17.32 -8.50 12.72
C ALA A 56 -18.04 -8.58 11.37
N VAL A 57 -17.33 -8.28 10.28
CA VAL A 57 -17.87 -8.32 8.91
C VAL A 57 -18.29 -9.75 8.55
N TYR A 58 -17.41 -10.73 8.75
CA TYR A 58 -17.69 -12.13 8.46
C TYR A 58 -18.88 -12.66 9.25
N LEU A 59 -18.91 -12.45 10.57
CA LEU A 59 -20.02 -12.95 11.41
C LEU A 59 -21.34 -12.26 11.06
N SER A 60 -21.31 -10.96 10.76
CA SER A 60 -22.52 -10.25 10.36
C SER A 60 -23.11 -10.80 9.06
N PHE A 61 -22.27 -11.06 8.06
CA PHE A 61 -22.66 -11.67 6.79
C PHE A 61 -23.12 -13.12 6.98
N ALA A 62 -22.36 -13.95 7.70
CA ALA A 62 -22.65 -15.37 7.86
C ALA A 62 -23.96 -15.60 8.64
N ILE A 63 -24.16 -14.88 9.75
CA ILE A 63 -25.34 -15.03 10.59
C ILE A 63 -26.59 -14.56 9.84
N SER A 64 -26.56 -13.38 9.20
CA SER A 64 -27.72 -12.89 8.46
C SER A 64 -28.02 -13.77 7.24
N SER A 65 -27.01 -14.21 6.49
CA SER A 65 -27.21 -15.13 5.35
C SER A 65 -27.80 -16.46 5.80
N TRP A 66 -27.41 -16.99 6.96
CA TRP A 66 -27.98 -18.23 7.49
C TRP A 66 -29.44 -18.06 7.93
N VAL A 67 -29.75 -16.98 8.68
CA VAL A 67 -31.09 -16.70 9.18
C VAL A 67 -32.10 -16.49 8.04
N PHE A 68 -31.68 -15.79 6.99
CA PHE A 68 -32.51 -15.49 5.83
C PHE A 68 -32.33 -16.48 4.67
N GLN A 69 -31.60 -17.58 4.90
CA GLN A 69 -31.42 -18.68 3.94
C GLN A 69 -30.90 -18.21 2.58
N ILE A 70 -29.92 -17.30 2.56
CA ILE A 70 -29.26 -16.84 1.33
C ILE A 70 -28.32 -17.96 0.84
N GLU A 71 -28.86 -18.91 0.09
CA GLU A 71 -28.12 -20.11 -0.37
C GLU A 71 -26.86 -19.76 -1.17
N SER A 72 -26.92 -18.68 -1.97
CA SER A 72 -25.76 -18.17 -2.72
C SER A 72 -24.60 -17.72 -1.85
N SER A 73 -24.80 -17.53 -0.54
CA SER A 73 -23.74 -17.20 0.42
C SER A 73 -23.05 -18.43 1.03
N TYR A 74 -23.63 -19.64 0.97
CA TYR A 74 -23.12 -20.78 1.75
C TYR A 74 -21.73 -21.23 1.34
N ALA A 75 -21.45 -21.30 0.04
CA ALA A 75 -20.11 -21.61 -0.48
C ALA A 75 -19.08 -20.57 0.00
N LEU A 76 -19.46 -19.30 0.01
CA LEU A 76 -18.61 -18.20 0.47
C LEU A 76 -18.40 -18.22 2.00
N ILE A 77 -19.42 -18.54 2.78
CA ILE A 77 -19.32 -18.69 4.24
C ILE A 77 -18.32 -19.80 4.59
N ALA A 78 -18.45 -20.97 3.94
CA ALA A 78 -17.57 -22.11 4.14
C ALA A 78 -16.13 -21.80 3.72
N ALA A 79 -15.94 -21.19 2.54
CA ALA A 79 -14.63 -20.82 2.03
C ALA A 79 -13.98 -19.66 2.80
N GLY A 80 -14.77 -18.75 3.36
CA GLY A 80 -14.28 -17.61 4.14
C GLY A 80 -13.80 -17.98 5.54
N LEU A 81 -14.33 -19.06 6.13
CA LEU A 81 -14.02 -19.46 7.50
C LEU A 81 -12.50 -19.70 7.73
N PRO A 82 -11.78 -20.47 6.89
CA PRO A 82 -10.33 -20.64 7.06
C PRO A 82 -9.56 -19.32 6.99
N LEU A 83 -9.90 -18.42 6.05
CA LEU A 83 -9.26 -17.11 5.91
C LEU A 83 -9.46 -16.25 7.16
N VAL A 84 -10.66 -16.23 7.72
CA VAL A 84 -10.95 -15.45 8.93
C VAL A 84 -10.20 -16.01 10.14
N LEU A 85 -10.21 -17.32 10.35
CA LEU A 85 -9.52 -17.96 11.48
C LEU A 85 -8.00 -17.76 11.41
N VAL A 86 -7.41 -17.99 10.23
CA VAL A 86 -5.97 -17.80 10.03
C VAL A 86 -5.61 -16.32 10.01
N GLY A 87 -6.45 -15.45 9.45
CA GLY A 87 -6.24 -14.01 9.45
C GLY A 87 -6.28 -13.42 10.86
N ILE A 88 -7.16 -13.90 11.75
CA ILE A 88 -7.14 -13.53 13.17
C ILE A 88 -5.82 -13.99 13.80
N SER A 89 -5.38 -15.20 13.47
CA SER A 89 -4.10 -15.73 13.95
C SER A 89 -2.91 -14.93 13.43
N ASP A 90 -2.96 -14.45 12.18
CA ASP A 90 -1.94 -13.60 11.56
C ASP A 90 -1.91 -12.21 12.17
N ASP A 91 -3.08 -11.61 12.43
CA ASP A 91 -3.22 -10.33 13.12
C ASP A 91 -2.63 -10.35 14.54
N ILE A 92 -2.58 -11.53 15.19
CA ILE A 92 -2.08 -11.70 16.57
C ILE A 92 -0.63 -12.20 16.63
N PHE A 93 -0.25 -13.13 15.75
CA PHE A 93 1.01 -13.88 15.82
C PHE A 93 1.97 -13.61 14.66
N GLU A 94 1.61 -12.78 13.67
CA GLU A 94 2.40 -12.49 12.47
C GLU A 94 2.90 -13.75 11.74
N LEU A 95 1.97 -14.47 11.10
CA LEU A 95 2.27 -15.73 10.43
C LEU A 95 3.09 -15.53 9.15
N GLY A 96 3.90 -16.53 8.82
CA GLY A 96 4.75 -16.49 7.63
C GLY A 96 3.94 -16.53 6.31
N PRO A 97 4.46 -15.96 5.20
CA PRO A 97 3.75 -15.87 3.91
C PRO A 97 3.27 -17.20 3.33
N LYS A 98 3.99 -18.30 3.60
CA LYS A 98 3.63 -19.64 3.15
C LYS A 98 2.30 -20.11 3.75
N PHE A 99 2.07 -19.80 5.02
CA PHE A 99 0.85 -20.21 5.71
C PHE A 99 -0.36 -19.44 5.17
N ARG A 100 -0.19 -18.12 4.96
CA ARG A 100 -1.21 -17.26 4.33
C ARG A 100 -1.61 -17.80 2.95
N PHE A 101 -0.63 -18.10 2.09
CA PHE A 101 -0.89 -18.62 0.76
C PHE A 101 -1.57 -20.01 0.78
N LEU A 102 -1.16 -20.89 1.70
CA LEU A 102 -1.81 -22.19 1.87
C LEU A 102 -3.29 -22.04 2.25
N THR A 103 -3.61 -21.13 3.18
CA THR A 103 -5.00 -20.87 3.57
C THR A 103 -5.81 -20.30 2.41
N GLN A 104 -5.24 -19.37 1.63
CA GLN A 104 -5.87 -18.86 0.42
C GLN A 104 -6.19 -20.00 -0.57
N ALA A 105 -5.22 -20.90 -0.82
CA ALA A 105 -5.43 -22.04 -1.70
C ALA A 105 -6.53 -23.00 -1.18
N VAL A 106 -6.54 -23.29 0.12
CA VAL A 106 -7.58 -24.12 0.76
C VAL A 106 -8.95 -23.48 0.63
N SER A 107 -9.08 -22.19 0.91
CA SER A 107 -10.34 -21.46 0.79
C SER A 107 -10.87 -21.42 -0.64
N VAL A 108 -9.99 -21.19 -1.62
CA VAL A 108 -10.37 -21.23 -3.04
C VAL A 108 -10.80 -22.64 -3.46
N ALA A 109 -10.10 -23.68 -2.99
CA ALA A 109 -10.48 -25.07 -3.26
C ALA A 109 -11.85 -25.43 -2.67
N ILE A 110 -12.15 -24.99 -1.43
CA ILE A 110 -13.47 -25.17 -0.81
C ILE A 110 -14.55 -24.49 -1.65
N TRP A 111 -14.32 -23.24 -2.06
CA TRP A 111 -15.30 -22.51 -2.87
C TRP A 111 -15.57 -23.19 -4.22
N LEU A 112 -14.51 -23.63 -4.91
CA LEU A 112 -14.62 -24.34 -6.19
C LEU A 112 -15.29 -25.72 -6.04
N ALA A 113 -15.10 -26.41 -4.92
CA ALA A 113 -15.77 -27.67 -4.65
C ALA A 113 -17.28 -27.52 -4.40
N LEU A 114 -17.70 -26.36 -3.88
CA LEU A 114 -19.09 -26.05 -3.58
C LEU A 114 -19.80 -25.27 -4.70
N THR A 115 -19.06 -24.82 -5.72
CA THR A 115 -19.59 -24.02 -6.84
C THR A 115 -19.45 -24.82 -8.13
N PRO A 116 -20.55 -25.16 -8.81
CA PRO A 116 -20.49 -25.88 -10.08
C PRO A 116 -19.62 -25.13 -11.10
N SER A 117 -18.72 -25.84 -11.79
CA SER A 117 -17.82 -25.24 -12.77
C SER A 117 -18.57 -24.56 -13.93
N SER A 118 -19.80 -25.00 -14.23
CA SER A 118 -20.70 -24.37 -15.22
C SER A 118 -21.16 -22.97 -14.85
N GLN A 119 -21.11 -22.59 -13.56
CA GLN A 119 -21.45 -21.23 -13.11
C GLN A 119 -20.30 -20.25 -13.31
N LEU A 120 -19.07 -20.74 -13.54
CA LEU A 120 -17.93 -19.86 -13.77
C LEU A 120 -18.05 -19.15 -15.11
N LEU A 121 -17.82 -17.83 -15.10
CA LEU A 121 -17.87 -16.98 -16.29
C LEU A 121 -17.03 -17.54 -17.44
N LEU A 122 -15.81 -18.00 -17.16
CA LEU A 122 -14.94 -18.60 -18.19
C LEU A 122 -15.53 -19.87 -18.81
N SER A 123 -16.19 -20.71 -18.02
CA SER A 123 -16.89 -21.90 -18.53
C SER A 123 -18.08 -21.50 -19.40
N GLN A 124 -18.85 -20.50 -18.98
CA GLN A 124 -19.99 -19.96 -19.75
C GLN A 124 -19.53 -19.31 -21.07
N MET A 125 -18.30 -18.77 -21.11
CA MET A 125 -17.65 -18.27 -22.33
C MET A 125 -17.13 -19.39 -23.25
N GLY A 126 -17.25 -20.67 -22.86
CA GLY A 126 -16.82 -21.82 -23.63
C GLY A 126 -15.40 -22.30 -23.37
N ALA A 127 -14.73 -21.82 -22.31
CA ALA A 127 -13.42 -22.37 -21.91
C ALA A 127 -13.56 -23.81 -21.39
N HIS A 128 -12.54 -24.63 -21.65
CA HIS A 128 -12.48 -25.98 -21.08
C HIS A 128 -12.49 -25.93 -19.54
N GLU A 129 -13.21 -26.85 -18.89
CA GLU A 129 -13.43 -26.87 -17.44
C GLU A 129 -12.14 -26.69 -16.61
N TRP A 130 -11.12 -27.51 -16.84
CA TRP A 130 -9.83 -27.39 -16.13
C TRP A 130 -9.13 -26.04 -16.34
N VAL A 131 -9.29 -25.42 -17.51
CA VAL A 131 -8.72 -24.10 -17.80
C VAL A 131 -9.48 -23.01 -17.04
N SER A 132 -10.81 -23.10 -17.05
CA SER A 132 -11.70 -22.22 -16.28
C SER A 132 -11.38 -22.29 -14.78
N LEU A 133 -11.34 -23.50 -14.21
CA LEU A 133 -10.98 -23.72 -12.81
C LEU A 133 -9.59 -23.16 -12.47
N GLY A 134 -8.57 -23.46 -13.27
CA GLY A 134 -7.20 -23.03 -13.02
C GLY A 134 -7.03 -21.51 -13.09
N ILE A 135 -7.56 -20.87 -14.12
CA ILE A 135 -7.47 -19.41 -14.30
C ILE A 135 -8.28 -18.69 -13.21
N THR A 136 -9.51 -19.14 -12.94
CA THR A 136 -10.35 -18.54 -11.89
C THR A 136 -9.71 -18.70 -10.52
N ALA A 137 -9.15 -19.86 -10.19
CA ALA A 137 -8.45 -20.06 -8.92
C ALA A 137 -7.27 -19.10 -8.77
N PHE A 138 -6.44 -18.98 -9.80
CA PHE A 138 -5.29 -18.07 -9.81
C PHE A 138 -5.73 -16.62 -9.67
N TRP A 139 -6.77 -16.20 -10.40
CA TRP A 139 -7.31 -14.85 -10.34
C TRP A 139 -7.88 -14.53 -8.95
N ILE A 140 -8.66 -15.44 -8.34
CA ILE A 140 -9.20 -15.25 -6.98
C ILE A 140 -8.07 -15.05 -5.97
N ILE A 141 -7.02 -15.88 -6.00
CA ILE A 141 -5.84 -15.70 -5.12
C ILE A 141 -5.17 -14.34 -5.37
N GLY A 142 -5.06 -13.94 -6.63
CA GLY A 142 -4.56 -12.62 -7.02
C GLY A 142 -5.36 -11.48 -6.38
N ILE A 143 -6.69 -11.53 -6.48
CA ILE A 143 -7.59 -10.54 -5.89
C ILE A 143 -7.53 -10.55 -4.36
N ILE A 144 -7.46 -11.71 -3.71
CA ILE A 144 -7.29 -11.79 -2.25
C ILE A 144 -6.06 -10.99 -1.80
N ASN A 145 -4.92 -11.20 -2.45
CA ASN A 145 -3.69 -10.47 -2.14
C ASN A 145 -3.79 -8.99 -2.52
N ALA A 146 -4.40 -8.67 -3.66
CA ALA A 146 -4.57 -7.30 -4.12
C ALA A 146 -5.45 -6.47 -3.17
N LEU A 147 -6.53 -7.05 -2.62
CA LEU A 147 -7.39 -6.40 -1.63
C LEU A 147 -6.65 -6.19 -0.31
N ASN A 148 -5.86 -7.16 0.14
CA ASN A 148 -5.00 -7.04 1.30
C ASN A 148 -3.98 -5.88 1.16
N MET A 149 -3.39 -5.71 -0.04
CA MET A 149 -2.44 -4.63 -0.32
C MET A 149 -3.06 -3.23 -0.24
N ILE A 150 -4.37 -3.07 -0.51
CA ILE A 150 -5.04 -1.76 -0.41
C ILE A 150 -5.61 -1.46 0.99
N ASP A 151 -5.56 -2.40 1.93
CA ASP A 151 -5.99 -2.19 3.34
C ASP A 151 -4.95 -1.43 4.18
N GLY A 152 -4.32 -0.42 3.59
CA GLY A 152 -3.27 0.41 4.21
C GLY A 152 -3.75 1.80 4.66
N VAL A 153 -5.02 2.14 4.41
CA VAL A 153 -5.61 3.45 4.70
C VAL A 153 -7.00 3.27 5.29
N ASP A 154 -7.28 3.97 6.39
CA ASP A 154 -8.60 4.04 7.03
C ASP A 154 -9.75 4.17 6.01
N ALA A 155 -10.77 3.32 6.16
CA ALA A 155 -11.94 3.18 5.29
C ALA A 155 -11.69 2.70 3.85
N LEU A 156 -10.45 2.64 3.35
CA LEU A 156 -10.18 2.41 1.93
C LEU A 156 -10.69 1.06 1.41
N ALA A 157 -10.24 -0.05 2.01
CA ALA A 157 -10.63 -1.39 1.58
C ALA A 157 -12.13 -1.66 1.79
N GLY A 158 -12.68 -1.22 2.93
CA GLY A 158 -14.10 -1.36 3.24
C GLY A 158 -14.99 -0.56 2.29
N GLY A 159 -14.67 0.70 2.01
CA GLY A 159 -15.46 1.53 1.10
C GLY A 159 -15.36 1.08 -0.35
N PHE A 160 -14.16 0.70 -0.82
CA PHE A 160 -13.98 0.03 -2.11
C PHE A 160 -14.88 -1.19 -2.23
N SER A 161 -14.83 -2.09 -1.24
CA SER A 161 -15.60 -3.34 -1.25
C SER A 161 -17.10 -3.09 -1.17
N THR A 162 -17.53 -2.07 -0.44
CA THR A 162 -18.94 -1.66 -0.39
C THR A 162 -19.42 -1.21 -1.77
N ILE A 163 -18.68 -0.33 -2.46
CA ILE A 163 -19.04 0.14 -3.80
C ILE A 163 -19.08 -1.04 -4.78
N ALA A 164 -18.08 -1.93 -4.76
CA ALA A 164 -18.05 -3.12 -5.60
C ALA A 164 -19.26 -4.05 -5.33
N CYS A 165 -19.61 -4.27 -4.06
CA CYS A 165 -20.80 -5.03 -3.69
C CYS A 165 -22.10 -4.39 -4.20
N LEU A 166 -22.22 -3.06 -4.19
CA LEU A 166 -23.41 -2.39 -4.73
C LEU A 166 -23.55 -2.61 -6.23
N PHE A 167 -22.44 -2.53 -6.99
CA PHE A 167 -22.45 -2.86 -8.42
C PHE A 167 -22.75 -4.35 -8.69
N LEU A 168 -22.16 -5.26 -7.91
CA LEU A 168 -22.48 -6.69 -7.97
C LEU A 168 -23.96 -6.94 -7.69
N GLY A 169 -24.53 -6.28 -6.69
CA GLY A 169 -25.95 -6.37 -6.39
C GLY A 169 -26.82 -5.85 -7.53
N ALA A 170 -26.43 -4.74 -8.17
CA ALA A 170 -27.15 -4.19 -9.30
C ALA A 170 -27.12 -5.07 -10.56
N MET A 171 -26.11 -5.93 -10.72
CA MET A 171 -25.96 -6.86 -11.86
C MET A 171 -26.40 -8.30 -11.54
N GLY A 172 -26.52 -8.66 -10.26
CA GLY A 172 -26.48 -10.05 -9.80
C GLY A 172 -27.73 -10.90 -10.01
N GLY A 173 -28.86 -10.34 -10.46
CA GLY A 173 -30.11 -11.09 -10.63
C GLY A 173 -30.49 -11.88 -9.36
N GLN A 174 -30.60 -13.21 -9.46
CA GLN A 174 -30.89 -14.10 -8.31
C GLN A 174 -29.78 -14.14 -7.24
N LEU A 175 -28.56 -13.71 -7.58
CA LEU A 175 -27.43 -13.65 -6.67
C LEU A 175 -27.35 -12.32 -5.90
N VAL A 176 -28.30 -11.39 -6.10
CA VAL A 176 -28.28 -10.02 -5.54
C VAL A 176 -28.18 -9.96 -4.02
N SER A 177 -28.76 -10.93 -3.31
CA SER A 177 -28.87 -10.87 -1.84
C SER A 177 -27.50 -11.00 -1.16
N SER A 178 -26.59 -11.81 -1.69
CA SER A 178 -25.25 -12.00 -1.12
C SER A 178 -24.38 -10.72 -1.10
N PRO A 179 -24.14 -10.02 -2.22
CA PRO A 179 -23.35 -8.79 -2.23
C PRO A 179 -24.02 -7.66 -1.45
N ILE A 180 -25.35 -7.51 -1.49
CA ILE A 180 -26.05 -6.48 -0.72
C ILE A 180 -25.96 -6.74 0.79
N ASN A 181 -26.10 -8.00 1.21
CA ASN A 181 -25.91 -8.40 2.60
C ASN A 181 -24.48 -8.12 3.09
N LEU A 182 -23.47 -8.46 2.27
CA LEU A 182 -22.07 -8.17 2.58
C LEU A 182 -21.79 -6.67 2.66
N ALA A 183 -22.28 -5.87 1.71
CA ALA A 183 -22.17 -4.41 1.73
C ALA A 183 -22.73 -3.82 3.04
N ALA A 184 -23.87 -4.32 3.51
CA ALA A 184 -24.47 -3.86 4.75
C ALA A 184 -23.64 -4.20 5.99
N GLY A 185 -23.06 -5.39 6.06
CA GLY A 185 -22.10 -5.77 7.10
C GLY A 185 -20.83 -4.90 7.09
N ILE A 186 -20.29 -4.61 5.91
CA ILE A 186 -19.15 -3.70 5.75
C ILE A 186 -19.51 -2.27 6.18
N LEU A 187 -20.70 -1.77 5.85
CA LEU A 187 -21.18 -0.45 6.26
C LEU A 187 -21.25 -0.33 7.79
N GLY A 188 -21.74 -1.36 8.49
CA GLY A 188 -21.74 -1.41 9.95
C GLY A 188 -20.33 -1.33 10.55
N PHE A 189 -19.35 -1.98 9.92
CA PHE A 189 -17.92 -1.85 10.26
C PHE A 189 -17.36 -0.45 9.96
N LEU A 190 -17.69 0.12 8.81
CA LEU A 190 -17.19 1.43 8.36
C LEU A 190 -17.57 2.59 9.29
N LEU A 191 -18.67 2.47 10.05
CA LEU A 191 -19.03 3.43 11.10
C LEU A 191 -17.89 3.68 12.12
N PHE A 192 -17.04 2.66 12.32
CA PHE A 192 -15.90 2.67 13.23
C PHE A 192 -14.55 2.75 12.50
N ASN A 193 -14.48 2.44 11.20
CA ASN A 193 -13.23 2.43 10.42
C ASN A 193 -12.98 3.68 9.52
N ARG A 194 -13.98 4.52 9.26
CA ARG A 194 -13.94 5.88 9.83
C ARG A 194 -12.65 6.68 10.01
N PRO A 195 -12.02 7.42 9.08
CA PRO A 195 -10.83 8.21 9.43
C PRO A 195 -11.12 9.28 10.50
N PRO A 196 -10.41 9.32 11.65
CA PRO A 196 -9.38 8.37 12.11
C PRO A 196 -9.96 7.05 12.66
N ALA A 197 -9.51 5.91 12.11
CA ALA A 197 -10.12 4.61 12.41
C ALA A 197 -9.98 4.19 13.88
N LYS A 198 -11.06 3.64 14.44
CA LYS A 198 -11.15 3.07 15.80
C LYS A 198 -10.88 1.57 15.85
N ILE A 199 -10.92 0.91 14.70
CA ILE A 199 -10.61 -0.51 14.51
C ILE A 199 -10.11 -0.70 13.09
N TYR A 200 -9.14 -1.58 12.87
CA TYR A 200 -8.67 -1.98 11.54
C TYR A 200 -9.36 -3.24 11.05
N LEU A 201 -9.47 -3.36 9.72
CA LEU A 201 -10.09 -4.51 9.07
C LEU A 201 -9.24 -5.77 9.28
N GLY A 202 -7.92 -5.65 9.13
CA GLY A 202 -6.95 -6.71 9.42
C GLY A 202 -6.82 -7.74 8.30
N GLU A 203 -5.92 -8.69 8.47
CA GLU A 203 -5.69 -9.78 7.50
C GLU A 203 -6.98 -10.61 7.33
N SER A 204 -7.68 -10.88 8.43
CA SER A 204 -8.95 -11.62 8.44
C SER A 204 -10.02 -11.00 7.56
N GLY A 205 -10.16 -9.68 7.60
CA GLY A 205 -11.20 -8.97 6.87
C GLY A 205 -10.83 -8.74 5.41
N SER A 206 -9.61 -8.26 5.15
CA SER A 206 -9.17 -7.93 3.80
C SER A 206 -9.12 -9.16 2.89
N THR A 207 -8.66 -10.31 3.41
CA THR A 207 -8.65 -11.57 2.64
C THR A 207 -10.05 -12.12 2.40
N PHE A 208 -10.95 -12.05 3.40
CA PHE A 208 -12.35 -12.44 3.24
C PHE A 208 -13.09 -11.55 2.22
N LEU A 209 -12.87 -10.24 2.25
CA LEU A 209 -13.44 -9.32 1.25
C LEU A 209 -12.91 -9.61 -0.16
N GLY A 210 -11.61 -9.86 -0.29
CA GLY A 210 -11.01 -10.26 -1.57
C GLY A 210 -11.60 -11.56 -2.11
N LEU A 211 -11.76 -12.59 -1.28
CA LEU A 211 -12.43 -13.84 -1.67
C LEU A 211 -13.87 -13.56 -2.11
N SER A 212 -14.62 -12.79 -1.33
CA SER A 212 -16.04 -12.50 -1.59
C SER A 212 -16.25 -11.79 -2.92
N LEU A 213 -15.49 -10.72 -3.17
CA LEU A 213 -15.61 -9.95 -4.41
C LEU A 213 -15.15 -10.74 -5.63
N ALA A 214 -14.05 -11.50 -5.51
CA ALA A 214 -13.54 -12.30 -6.61
C ALA A 214 -14.49 -13.43 -6.99
N THR A 215 -15.02 -14.15 -6.00
CA THR A 215 -15.93 -15.29 -6.23
C THR A 215 -17.25 -14.83 -6.85
N MET A 216 -17.85 -13.77 -6.30
CA MET A 216 -19.07 -13.18 -6.87
C MET A 216 -18.84 -12.63 -8.29
N GLY A 217 -17.68 -12.01 -8.54
CA GLY A 217 -17.30 -11.54 -9.88
C GLY A 217 -17.03 -12.69 -10.86
N ALA A 218 -16.47 -13.80 -10.39
CA ALA A 218 -16.18 -14.99 -11.22
C ALA A 218 -17.44 -15.73 -11.66
N THR A 219 -18.53 -15.63 -10.90
CA THR A 219 -19.84 -16.22 -11.25
C THR A 219 -20.81 -15.22 -11.88
N LEU A 220 -20.44 -13.93 -11.94
CA LEU A 220 -21.27 -12.91 -12.55
C LEU A 220 -21.21 -13.04 -14.07
N SER A 221 -22.35 -13.26 -14.71
CA SER A 221 -22.44 -13.42 -16.16
C SER A 221 -23.62 -12.63 -16.72
N PRO A 222 -23.41 -11.87 -17.82
CA PRO A 222 -24.50 -11.17 -18.49
C PRO A 222 -25.41 -12.16 -19.22
N GLU A 223 -26.61 -11.73 -19.60
CA GLU A 223 -27.56 -12.56 -20.34
C GLU A 223 -26.98 -13.07 -21.68
N ALA A 224 -26.32 -12.17 -22.42
CA ALA A 224 -25.58 -12.51 -23.64
C ALA A 224 -24.08 -12.63 -23.35
N VAL A 225 -23.66 -13.80 -22.86
CA VAL A 225 -22.25 -14.12 -22.59
C VAL A 225 -21.43 -14.12 -23.89
N GLY A 226 -20.23 -13.53 -23.84
CA GLY A 226 -19.28 -13.57 -24.94
C GLY A 226 -17.87 -13.16 -24.51
N PRO A 227 -16.92 -13.06 -25.47
CA PRO A 227 -15.54 -12.66 -25.20
C PRO A 227 -15.38 -11.41 -24.31
N PRO A 228 -16.15 -10.31 -24.50
CA PRO A 228 -15.97 -9.11 -23.67
C PRO A 228 -16.51 -9.26 -22.23
N SER A 229 -17.24 -10.32 -21.89
CA SER A 229 -17.78 -10.52 -20.54
C SER A 229 -16.70 -10.63 -19.47
N VAL A 230 -15.49 -11.09 -19.83
CA VAL A 230 -14.33 -11.11 -18.92
C VAL A 230 -13.94 -9.71 -18.42
N LEU A 231 -14.28 -8.66 -19.14
CA LEU A 231 -14.00 -7.28 -18.74
C LEU A 231 -14.82 -6.86 -17.51
N ILE A 232 -15.96 -7.50 -17.23
CA ILE A 232 -16.84 -7.15 -16.11
C ILE A 232 -16.12 -7.28 -14.77
N PRO A 233 -15.61 -8.47 -14.38
CA PRO A 233 -14.86 -8.60 -13.13
C PRO A 233 -13.57 -7.77 -13.11
N LEU A 234 -12.87 -7.65 -14.24
CA LEU A 234 -11.63 -6.88 -14.34
C LEU A 234 -11.84 -5.37 -14.10
N PHE A 235 -12.91 -4.79 -14.66
CA PHE A 235 -13.24 -3.38 -14.39
C PHE A 235 -13.80 -3.20 -12.99
N LEU A 236 -14.67 -4.10 -12.53
CA LEU A 236 -15.21 -4.02 -11.18
C LEU A 236 -14.10 -3.99 -10.11
N LEU A 237 -13.02 -4.73 -10.33
CA LEU A 237 -11.88 -4.85 -9.42
C LEU A 237 -10.61 -4.14 -9.92
N ALA A 238 -10.75 -3.19 -10.85
CA ALA A 238 -9.61 -2.57 -11.53
C ALA A 238 -8.60 -1.91 -10.57
N PHE A 239 -9.08 -1.25 -9.51
CA PHE A 239 -8.18 -0.53 -8.60
C PHE A 239 -7.15 -1.45 -7.89
N PRO A 240 -7.57 -2.49 -7.13
CA PRO A 240 -6.61 -3.41 -6.51
C PRO A 240 -5.78 -4.18 -7.55
N GLU A 241 -6.37 -4.59 -8.67
CA GLU A 241 -5.64 -5.29 -9.74
C GLU A 241 -4.49 -4.43 -10.31
N VAL A 242 -4.79 -3.18 -10.66
CA VAL A 242 -3.80 -2.25 -11.21
C VAL A 242 -2.70 -1.95 -10.19
N ASP A 243 -3.05 -1.77 -8.92
CA ASP A 243 -2.06 -1.53 -7.86
C ASP A 243 -1.13 -2.75 -7.67
N ALA A 244 -1.69 -3.96 -7.67
CA ALA A 244 -0.94 -5.20 -7.56
C ALA A 244 -0.02 -5.43 -8.76
N ILE A 245 -0.52 -5.24 -9.98
CA ILE A 245 0.28 -5.34 -11.22
C ILE A 245 1.40 -4.30 -11.22
N ALA A 246 1.10 -3.05 -10.86
CA ALA A 246 2.09 -1.98 -10.78
C ALA A 246 3.18 -2.32 -9.75
N SER A 247 2.82 -2.92 -8.61
CA SER A 247 3.75 -3.40 -7.59
C SER A 247 4.67 -4.51 -8.12
N ILE A 248 4.12 -5.50 -8.83
CA ILE A 248 4.91 -6.56 -9.45
C ILE A 248 5.90 -5.99 -10.49
N ILE A 249 5.44 -5.08 -11.35
CA ILE A 249 6.29 -4.44 -12.38
C ILE A 249 7.42 -3.63 -11.72
N ARG A 250 7.11 -2.83 -10.67
CA ARG A 250 8.12 -2.08 -9.91
C ARG A 250 9.18 -3.01 -9.32
N ARG A 251 8.78 -4.09 -8.65
CA ARG A 251 9.72 -5.04 -8.04
C ARG A 251 10.61 -5.73 -9.07
N LYS A 252 10.05 -6.13 -10.21
CA LYS A 252 10.82 -6.71 -11.33
C LYS A 252 11.86 -5.73 -11.87
N ARG A 253 11.51 -4.46 -12.07
CA ARG A 253 12.45 -3.41 -12.49
C ARG A 253 13.56 -3.16 -11.45
N ALA A 254 13.23 -3.29 -10.17
CA ALA A 254 14.19 -3.19 -9.06
C ALA A 254 15.02 -4.46 -8.81
N LYS A 255 14.88 -5.51 -9.66
CA LYS A 255 15.51 -6.84 -9.47
C LYS A 255 15.25 -7.46 -8.09
N SER A 256 14.11 -7.13 -7.48
CA SER A 256 13.66 -7.70 -6.21
C SER A 256 12.66 -8.83 -6.45
N SER A 257 12.55 -9.75 -5.49
CA SER A 257 11.51 -10.78 -5.52
C SER A 257 10.12 -10.15 -5.61
N ALA A 258 9.25 -10.71 -6.45
CA ALA A 258 7.86 -10.28 -6.60
C ALA A 258 7.01 -10.53 -5.33
N LEU A 259 7.49 -11.37 -4.41
CA LEU A 259 6.82 -11.73 -3.16
C LEU A 259 7.29 -10.87 -1.97
N LYS A 260 8.23 -9.94 -2.18
CA LYS A 260 8.67 -9.02 -1.12
C LYS A 260 7.58 -7.97 -0.87
N ALA A 261 7.32 -7.68 0.40
CA ALA A 261 6.43 -6.60 0.82
C ALA A 261 6.82 -5.29 0.11
N ASP A 262 5.82 -4.61 -0.46
CA ASP A 262 5.96 -3.31 -1.11
C ASP A 262 5.24 -2.26 -0.26
N HIS A 263 5.78 -1.05 -0.23
CA HIS A 263 5.23 0.07 0.54
C HIS A 263 4.93 1.27 -0.37
N ASP A 264 4.88 1.04 -1.68
CA ASP A 264 4.72 2.09 -2.70
C ASP A 264 3.43 1.94 -3.53
N HIS A 265 2.35 1.51 -2.86
CA HIS A 265 0.99 1.42 -3.40
C HIS A 265 0.44 2.80 -3.81
N ILE A 266 -0.54 2.82 -4.73
CA ILE A 266 -1.14 4.05 -5.27
C ILE A 266 -1.62 4.99 -4.16
N HIS A 267 -2.21 4.46 -3.08
CA HIS A 267 -2.66 5.28 -1.96
C HIS A 267 -1.49 5.92 -1.18
N HIS A 268 -0.34 5.25 -1.08
CA HIS A 268 0.88 5.84 -0.52
C HIS A 268 1.44 6.92 -1.44
N LYS A 269 1.38 6.73 -2.76
CA LYS A 269 1.79 7.74 -3.75
C LYS A 269 0.94 9.01 -3.66
N LEU A 270 -0.37 8.87 -3.53
CA LEU A 270 -1.26 10.01 -3.31
C LEU A 270 -0.90 10.75 -2.01
N LYS A 271 -0.63 10.03 -0.91
CA LYS A 271 -0.16 10.66 0.33
C LYS A 271 1.20 11.35 0.17
N LYS A 272 2.13 10.79 -0.62
CA LYS A 272 3.42 11.43 -0.97
C LYS A 272 3.23 12.74 -1.70
N VAL A 273 2.21 12.81 -2.55
CA VAL A 273 1.80 14.04 -3.27
C VAL A 273 1.17 15.08 -2.32
N GLY A 274 1.00 14.77 -1.04
CA GLY A 274 0.44 15.68 -0.04
C GLY A 274 -1.08 15.57 0.12
N PHE A 275 -1.71 14.54 -0.44
CA PHE A 275 -3.15 14.30 -0.25
C PHE A 275 -3.38 13.77 1.16
N ASP A 276 -4.33 14.39 1.88
CA ASP A 276 -4.80 13.80 3.12
C ASP A 276 -5.65 12.54 2.86
N THR A 277 -6.00 11.81 3.93
CA THR A 277 -6.80 10.59 3.82
C THR A 277 -8.14 10.80 3.10
N ARG A 278 -8.81 11.95 3.26
CA ARG A 278 -10.11 12.20 2.61
C ARG A 278 -9.96 12.36 1.10
N HIS A 279 -8.92 13.07 0.66
CA HIS A 279 -8.62 13.22 -0.76
C HIS A 279 -8.23 11.88 -1.40
N VAL A 280 -7.44 11.06 -0.70
CA VAL A 280 -7.11 9.69 -1.15
C VAL A 280 -8.39 8.88 -1.35
N LEU A 281 -9.30 8.88 -0.37
CA LEU A 281 -10.56 8.15 -0.46
C LEU A 281 -11.42 8.67 -1.62
N ALA A 282 -11.50 9.99 -1.82
CA ALA A 282 -12.27 10.58 -2.92
C ALA A 282 -11.76 10.12 -4.29
N VAL A 283 -10.45 10.12 -4.50
CA VAL A 283 -9.84 9.66 -5.76
C VAL A 283 -10.10 8.17 -5.97
N VAL A 284 -9.88 7.34 -4.96
CA VAL A 284 -10.03 5.88 -5.08
C VAL A 284 -11.49 5.49 -5.25
N TYR A 285 -12.41 6.07 -4.48
CA TYR A 285 -13.85 5.80 -4.63
C TYR A 285 -14.38 6.32 -5.96
N GLY A 286 -13.92 7.51 -6.41
CA GLY A 286 -14.26 8.03 -7.73
C GLY A 286 -13.81 7.11 -8.85
N ALA A 287 -12.57 6.60 -8.78
CA ALA A 287 -12.07 5.60 -9.72
C ALA A 287 -12.87 4.29 -9.65
N THR A 288 -13.24 3.84 -8.45
CA THR A 288 -14.03 2.62 -8.24
C THR A 288 -15.44 2.76 -8.81
N VAL A 289 -16.10 3.90 -8.62
CA VAL A 289 -17.40 4.19 -9.21
C VAL A 289 -17.29 4.27 -10.73
N TYR A 290 -16.26 4.92 -11.27
CA TYR A 290 -16.02 4.97 -12.71
C TYR A 290 -15.82 3.57 -13.33
N SER A 291 -15.00 2.73 -12.71
CA SER A 291 -14.78 1.36 -13.18
C SER A 291 -16.00 0.47 -12.95
N GLY A 292 -16.73 0.64 -11.85
CA GLY A 292 -17.98 -0.04 -11.59
C GLY A 292 -19.08 0.30 -12.59
N LEU A 293 -19.23 1.58 -12.96
CA LEU A 293 -20.12 2.02 -14.04
C LEU A 293 -19.73 1.41 -15.39
N THR A 294 -18.42 1.32 -15.67
CA THR A 294 -17.92 0.66 -16.86
C THR A 294 -18.31 -0.82 -16.88
N ALA A 295 -18.06 -1.55 -15.80
CA ALA A 295 -18.46 -2.95 -15.65
C ALA A 295 -19.98 -3.14 -15.79
N PHE A 296 -20.77 -2.26 -15.17
CA PHE A 296 -22.23 -2.25 -15.27
C PHE A 296 -22.69 -2.07 -16.72
N THR A 297 -22.15 -1.08 -17.45
CA THR A 297 -22.51 -0.87 -18.86
C THR A 297 -22.10 -2.06 -19.74
N ILE A 298 -20.91 -2.63 -19.51
CA ILE A 298 -20.44 -3.83 -20.22
C ILE A 298 -21.38 -5.02 -19.98
N PHE A 299 -21.83 -5.21 -18.73
CA PHE A 299 -22.75 -6.28 -18.35
C PHE A 299 -24.07 -6.19 -19.13
N PHE A 300 -24.70 -5.00 -19.16
CA PHE A 300 -26.00 -4.85 -19.84
C PHE A 300 -25.91 -4.76 -21.37
N LEU A 301 -24.77 -4.34 -21.94
CA LEU A 301 -24.56 -4.40 -23.39
C LEU A 301 -24.27 -5.82 -23.89
N GLY A 302 -23.73 -6.69 -23.03
CA GLY A 302 -23.36 -8.05 -23.38
C GLY A 302 -22.33 -8.12 -24.51
N ASN A 303 -22.47 -9.10 -25.39
CA ASN A 303 -21.57 -9.32 -26.54
C ASN A 303 -21.88 -8.38 -27.73
N HIS A 304 -21.56 -7.10 -27.57
CA HIS A 304 -21.71 -6.07 -28.59
C HIS A 304 -20.37 -5.35 -28.88
N TRP A 305 -20.16 -4.82 -30.09
CA TRP A 305 -18.89 -4.13 -30.43
C TRP A 305 -18.64 -2.90 -29.55
N ALA A 306 -19.72 -2.22 -29.14
CA ALA A 306 -19.65 -1.05 -28.25
C ALA A 306 -19.04 -1.39 -26.88
N THR A 307 -19.19 -2.65 -26.43
CA THR A 307 -18.60 -3.16 -25.18
C THR A 307 -17.07 -3.05 -25.21
N TRP A 308 -16.45 -3.38 -26.34
CA TRP A 308 -14.99 -3.21 -26.53
C TRP A 308 -14.58 -1.74 -26.59
N ALA A 309 -15.34 -0.90 -27.30
CA ALA A 309 -15.06 0.52 -27.40
C ALA A 309 -15.10 1.21 -26.02
N ILE A 310 -16.12 0.89 -25.21
CA ILE A 310 -16.25 1.37 -23.83
C ILE A 310 -15.09 0.86 -22.97
N GLY A 311 -14.74 -0.43 -23.08
CA GLY A 311 -13.58 -0.99 -22.39
C GLY A 311 -12.29 -0.22 -22.71
N ILE A 312 -12.01 0.03 -23.99
CA ILE A 312 -10.80 0.77 -24.42
C ILE A 312 -10.80 2.20 -23.86
N LEU A 313 -11.92 2.92 -23.98
CA LEU A 313 -12.05 4.29 -23.46
C LEU A 313 -11.88 4.32 -21.93
N ALA A 314 -12.46 3.35 -21.23
CA ALA A 314 -12.34 3.23 -19.79
C ALA A 314 -10.90 2.93 -19.34
N THR A 315 -10.22 2.02 -20.03
CA THR A 315 -8.80 1.73 -19.80
C THR A 315 -7.93 2.97 -20.06
N ALA A 316 -8.21 3.74 -21.12
CA ALA A 316 -7.48 4.98 -21.40
C ALA A 316 -7.70 6.03 -20.28
N GLY A 317 -8.92 6.17 -19.79
CA GLY A 317 -9.25 7.04 -18.65
C GLY A 317 -8.49 6.66 -17.38
N LEU A 318 -8.55 5.39 -16.97
CA LEU A 318 -7.83 4.89 -15.79
C LEU A 318 -6.31 5.00 -15.95
N SER A 319 -5.78 4.71 -17.13
CA SER A 319 -4.35 4.83 -17.42
C SER A 319 -3.88 6.27 -17.32
N THR A 320 -4.69 7.23 -17.79
CA THR A 320 -4.41 8.65 -17.69
C THR A 320 -4.41 9.11 -16.23
N LEU A 321 -5.37 8.64 -15.43
CA LEU A 321 -5.41 8.91 -13.99
C LEU A 321 -4.16 8.37 -13.28
N LEU A 322 -3.79 7.12 -13.54
CA LEU A 322 -2.59 6.50 -12.97
C LEU A 322 -1.33 7.28 -13.39
N TRP A 323 -1.22 7.64 -14.68
CA TRP A 323 -0.10 8.42 -15.18
C TRP A 323 -0.02 9.80 -14.52
N ALA A 324 -1.16 10.48 -14.31
CA ALA A 324 -1.20 11.75 -13.61
C ALA A 324 -0.70 11.62 -12.16
N ILE A 325 -1.09 10.57 -11.42
CA ILE A 325 -0.60 10.31 -10.06
C ILE A 325 0.91 10.10 -10.06
N LEU A 326 1.43 9.26 -10.95
CA LEU A 326 2.86 8.98 -11.06
C LEU A 326 3.66 10.22 -11.49
N TYR A 327 3.10 11.03 -12.40
CA TYR A 327 3.70 12.28 -12.83
C TYR A 327 3.76 13.31 -11.69
N LEU A 328 2.70 13.45 -10.90
CA LEU A 328 2.67 14.36 -9.75
C LEU A 328 3.68 13.93 -8.68
N GLU A 329 3.77 12.64 -8.37
CA GLU A 329 4.76 12.10 -7.44
C GLU A 329 6.19 12.39 -7.94
N HIS A 330 6.47 12.09 -9.21
CA HIS A 330 7.78 12.35 -9.82
C HIS A 330 8.11 13.85 -9.85
N ARG A 331 7.14 14.70 -10.17
CA ARG A 331 7.30 16.16 -10.19
C ARG A 331 7.61 16.69 -8.80
N GLN A 332 6.90 16.25 -7.76
CA GLN A 332 7.19 16.67 -6.39
C GLN A 332 8.56 16.18 -5.92
N ALA A 333 8.91 14.93 -6.22
CA ALA A 333 10.25 14.41 -5.95
C ALA A 333 11.34 15.27 -6.62
N HIS A 334 11.10 15.71 -7.86
CA HIS A 334 12.03 16.58 -8.58
C HIS A 334 12.05 18.03 -8.05
N GLN A 335 10.92 18.57 -7.60
CA GLN A 335 10.87 19.89 -6.97
C GLN A 335 11.66 19.89 -5.66
N VAL A 336 11.50 18.86 -4.83
CA VAL A 336 12.27 18.76 -3.59
C VAL A 336 13.74 18.50 -3.88
N TYR A 337 14.07 17.71 -4.91
CA TYR A 337 15.45 17.57 -5.40
C TYR A 337 16.09 18.94 -5.65
N ARG A 338 15.43 19.85 -6.38
CA ARG A 338 15.97 21.19 -6.62
C ARG A 338 16.02 22.03 -5.34
N PHE A 339 14.96 22.00 -4.54
CA PHE A 339 14.84 22.82 -3.34
C PHE A 339 15.87 22.47 -2.26
N SER A 340 16.08 21.18 -1.99
CA SER A 340 17.06 20.68 -1.03
C SER A 340 18.48 21.10 -1.39
N ARG A 341 18.85 20.98 -2.67
CA ARG A 341 20.17 21.41 -3.16
C ARG A 341 20.40 22.90 -2.94
N THR A 342 19.43 23.73 -3.34
CA THR A 342 19.51 25.18 -3.15
C THR A 342 19.61 25.56 -1.67
N LEU A 343 18.89 24.86 -0.78
CA LEU A 343 18.98 25.12 0.66
C LEU A 343 20.32 24.68 1.26
N LEU A 344 20.88 23.54 0.83
CA LEU A 344 22.22 23.12 1.26
C LEU A 344 23.29 24.10 0.78
N GLU A 345 23.26 24.51 -0.48
CA GLU A 345 24.19 25.51 -1.06
C GLU A 345 24.04 26.89 -0.41
N ARG A 346 22.87 27.21 0.17
CA ARG A 346 22.64 28.47 0.89
C ARG A 346 23.22 28.48 2.30
N HIS A 347 23.21 27.34 3.01
CA HIS A 347 23.60 27.28 4.42
C HIS A 347 25.00 26.67 4.65
N LEU A 348 25.55 25.95 3.68
CA LEU A 348 26.89 25.38 3.73
C LEU A 348 27.81 26.08 2.72
N PRO A 349 29.09 26.34 3.08
CA PRO A 349 30.07 26.99 2.20
C PRO A 349 30.57 26.04 1.10
N MET A 350 29.66 25.66 0.20
CA MET A 350 29.89 24.72 -0.91
C MET A 350 30.56 25.37 -2.13
N ASP A 351 30.71 26.69 -2.10
CA ASP A 351 31.34 27.54 -3.12
C ASP A 351 32.88 27.51 -3.05
N ARG A 352 33.44 27.05 -1.92
CA ARG A 352 34.88 26.91 -1.75
C ARG A 352 35.44 25.77 -2.61
N PRO A 353 36.67 25.92 -3.15
CA PRO A 353 37.31 24.84 -3.90
C PRO A 353 37.43 23.60 -3.02
N PHE A 354 36.94 22.48 -3.54
CA PHE A 354 36.93 21.20 -2.84
C PHE A 354 38.33 20.58 -2.83
N LEU A 355 39.11 20.91 -1.81
CA LEU A 355 40.52 20.54 -1.68
C LEU A 355 40.72 19.50 -0.58
N PHE A 356 41.48 18.44 -0.88
CA PHE A 356 41.92 17.46 0.10
C PHE A 356 43.13 16.67 -0.40
N ASP A 357 43.85 16.05 0.53
CA ASP A 357 44.96 15.14 0.22
C ASP A 357 44.42 13.72 -0.08
N PRO A 358 44.58 13.19 -1.31
CA PRO A 358 44.10 11.86 -1.67
C PRO A 358 44.75 10.72 -0.87
N GLU A 359 45.94 10.94 -0.30
CA GLU A 359 46.66 9.93 0.47
C GLU A 359 46.29 9.98 1.97
N ASN A 360 45.76 11.11 2.44
CA ASN A 360 45.52 11.34 3.86
C ASN A 360 44.19 12.05 4.16
N PHE A 361 43.07 11.38 3.88
CA PHE A 361 41.72 11.91 4.11
C PHE A 361 40.75 10.91 4.72
N HIS A 362 39.77 11.46 5.44
CA HIS A 362 38.55 10.81 5.86
C HIS A 362 37.38 11.53 5.21
N ALA A 363 36.43 10.76 4.65
CA ALA A 363 35.21 11.32 4.10
C ALA A 363 33.98 10.76 4.79
N THR A 364 33.09 11.65 5.21
CA THR A 364 31.75 11.31 5.68
C THR A 364 30.74 11.78 4.66
N ILE A 365 29.87 10.88 4.23
CA ILE A 365 28.74 11.19 3.35
C ILE A 365 27.47 11.13 4.18
N TYR A 366 26.73 12.23 4.17
CA TYR A 366 25.39 12.34 4.75
C TYR A 366 24.37 12.33 3.62
N ASP A 367 23.82 11.17 3.28
CA ASP A 367 22.69 11.03 2.37
C ASP A 367 21.38 11.30 3.12
N LEU A 368 20.82 12.49 2.86
CA LEU A 368 19.60 12.96 3.48
C LEU A 368 18.34 12.46 2.77
N LEU A 369 18.45 11.73 1.64
CA LEU A 369 17.29 11.30 0.85
C LEU A 369 16.26 10.49 1.67
N PRO A 370 16.67 9.54 2.53
CA PRO A 370 15.76 8.89 3.48
C PRO A 370 14.88 9.85 4.27
N TYR A 371 15.52 10.88 4.81
CA TYR A 371 14.93 11.79 5.78
C TYR A 371 14.09 12.86 5.09
N TYR A 372 14.53 13.33 3.92
CA TYR A 372 13.72 14.19 3.07
C TYR A 372 12.40 13.55 2.70
N LYS A 373 12.40 12.25 2.35
CA LYS A 373 11.14 11.55 2.03
C LYS A 373 10.18 11.59 3.20
N GLU A 374 10.68 11.45 4.43
CA GLU A 374 9.84 11.49 5.63
C GLU A 374 9.38 12.90 6.00
N LEU A 375 10.26 13.89 5.85
CA LEU A 375 9.98 15.30 6.15
C LEU A 375 9.10 15.97 5.10
N GLN A 376 9.16 15.53 3.83
CA GLN A 376 8.27 16.00 2.76
C GLN A 376 6.79 15.83 3.11
N TYR A 377 6.41 14.72 3.75
CA TYR A 377 5.02 14.50 4.19
C TYR A 377 4.54 15.53 5.22
N ARG A 378 5.47 16.24 5.87
CA ARG A 378 5.18 17.22 6.92
C ARG A 378 5.21 18.66 6.40
N GLY A 379 5.61 18.85 5.14
CA GLY A 379 5.59 20.13 4.44
C GLY A 379 6.97 20.77 4.25
N VAL A 380 7.02 21.76 3.36
CA VAL A 380 8.26 22.45 2.94
C VAL A 380 8.95 23.19 4.11
N ALA A 381 8.18 23.68 5.08
CA ALA A 381 8.72 24.37 6.26
C ALA A 381 9.56 23.44 7.14
N GLU A 382 9.08 22.21 7.38
CA GLU A 382 9.81 21.19 8.14
C GLU A 382 11.11 20.78 7.43
N VAL A 383 11.05 20.64 6.10
CA VAL A 383 12.25 20.39 5.28
C VAL A 383 13.27 21.52 5.44
N ASN A 384 12.83 22.79 5.42
CA ASN A 384 13.73 23.93 5.60
C ASN A 384 14.35 23.96 7.00
N ASN A 385 13.56 23.73 8.05
CA ASN A 385 14.03 23.69 9.44
C ASN A 385 15.07 22.57 9.64
N PHE A 386 14.79 21.37 9.09
CA PHE A 386 15.73 20.27 9.14
C PHE A 386 17.04 20.59 8.45
N ILE A 387 17.00 21.20 7.25
CA ILE A 387 18.23 21.56 6.55
C ILE A 387 19.02 22.61 7.35
N GLN A 388 18.36 23.59 7.97
CA GLN A 388 19.04 24.57 8.80
C GLN A 388 19.77 23.92 9.98
N ASP A 389 19.09 23.06 10.72
CA ASP A 389 19.68 22.36 11.86
C ASP A 389 20.77 21.37 11.42
N PHE A 390 20.58 20.70 10.28
CA PHE A 390 21.59 19.83 9.68
C PHE A 390 22.83 20.61 9.25
N SER A 391 22.67 21.75 8.60
CA SER A 391 23.79 22.60 8.21
C SER A 391 24.56 23.11 9.42
N ALA A 392 23.85 23.51 10.49
CA ALA A 392 24.48 23.88 11.76
C ALA A 392 25.26 22.71 12.38
N TYR A 393 24.67 21.51 12.39
CA TYR A 393 25.32 20.28 12.84
C TYR A 393 26.62 19.99 12.07
N VAL A 394 26.61 20.11 10.74
CA VAL A 394 27.80 19.88 9.90
C VAL A 394 28.89 20.90 10.23
N LEU A 395 28.56 22.19 10.34
CA LEU A 395 29.54 23.24 10.64
C LEU A 395 30.14 23.11 12.04
N GLU A 396 29.35 22.67 13.03
CA GLU A 396 29.80 22.48 14.41
C GLU A 396 30.72 21.27 14.56
N ASN A 397 30.40 20.16 13.89
CA ASN A 397 31.13 18.90 14.05
C ASN A 397 32.25 18.70 13.01
N HIS A 398 32.29 19.52 11.95
CA HIS A 398 33.30 19.48 10.89
C HIS A 398 33.86 20.87 10.53
N PRO A 399 34.47 21.59 11.50
CA PRO A 399 34.84 23.01 11.33
C PRO A 399 35.94 23.28 10.31
N HIS A 400 36.73 22.26 9.95
CA HIS A 400 37.87 22.37 9.02
C HIS A 400 37.68 21.54 7.75
N ALA A 401 36.48 21.04 7.51
CA ALA A 401 36.21 20.17 6.38
C ALA A 401 36.03 20.94 5.07
N SER A 402 36.47 20.30 3.99
CA SER A 402 36.03 20.64 2.63
C SER A 402 34.68 19.99 2.40
N LEU A 403 33.71 20.77 1.94
CA LEU A 403 32.33 20.33 1.70
C LEU A 403 32.03 20.32 0.20
N LYS A 404 31.33 19.29 -0.26
CA LYS A 404 30.79 19.23 -1.62
C LYS A 404 29.40 18.64 -1.59
N ALA A 405 28.46 19.28 -2.30
CA ALA A 405 27.18 18.67 -2.58
C ALA A 405 27.37 17.51 -3.57
N VAL A 406 26.92 16.32 -3.18
CA VAL A 406 26.91 15.13 -4.02
C VAL A 406 25.45 14.84 -4.37
N GLY A 407 25.09 15.03 -5.64
CA GLY A 407 23.69 15.04 -6.03
C GLY A 407 22.95 16.23 -5.40
N SER A 408 21.75 16.01 -4.86
CA SER A 408 20.92 17.09 -4.30
C SER A 408 20.56 16.92 -2.82
N TYR A 409 20.93 15.78 -2.26
CA TYR A 409 20.56 15.41 -0.90
C TYR A 409 21.73 14.81 -0.14
N SER A 410 22.89 14.63 -0.77
CA SER A 410 24.08 14.17 -0.08
C SER A 410 25.04 15.32 0.13
N VAL A 411 25.51 15.48 1.36
CA VAL A 411 26.65 16.33 1.67
C VAL A 411 27.85 15.42 1.89
N MET A 412 28.87 15.65 1.10
CA MET A 412 30.16 15.01 1.27
C MET A 412 31.06 15.96 2.05
N VAL A 413 31.53 15.45 3.19
CA VAL A 413 32.44 16.13 4.11
C VAL A 413 33.77 15.42 4.00
N VAL A 414 34.83 16.14 3.69
CA VAL A 414 36.20 15.59 3.63
C VAL A 414 37.11 16.34 4.55
N GLU A 415 37.81 15.59 5.39
CA GLU A 415 38.71 16.08 6.42
C GLU A 415 40.08 15.41 6.30
N PRO A 416 41.18 16.12 6.63
CA PRO A 416 42.50 15.50 6.70
C PRO A 416 42.53 14.48 7.83
N LEU A 417 43.17 13.32 7.60
CA LEU A 417 43.36 12.34 8.68
C LEU A 417 44.34 12.91 9.72
N ARG A 418 43.87 13.15 10.95
CA ARG A 418 44.67 13.57 12.11
C ARG A 418 44.46 12.59 13.27
N ASP A 419 45.40 12.54 14.23
CA ASP A 419 45.39 11.56 15.33
C ASP A 419 44.19 11.73 16.31
N ASP A 420 43.59 12.92 16.36
CA ASP A 420 42.38 13.26 17.11
C ASP A 420 41.08 12.71 16.49
N HIS A 421 41.06 12.35 15.20
CA HIS A 421 39.86 11.80 14.56
C HIS A 421 39.46 10.40 15.08
N LYS A 422 40.38 9.66 15.71
CA LYS A 422 40.09 8.34 16.28
C LYS A 422 39.05 8.38 17.42
N SER A 423 38.89 9.52 18.10
CA SER A 423 37.88 9.71 19.16
C SER A 423 36.59 10.38 18.68
N LEU A 424 36.62 11.14 17.58
CA LEU A 424 35.48 11.89 17.03
C LEU A 424 34.55 11.03 16.16
N ILE A 425 35.09 10.13 15.34
CA ILE A 425 34.31 9.33 14.38
C ILE A 425 33.23 8.45 15.06
N PRO A 426 33.47 7.80 16.22
CA PRO A 426 32.45 7.01 16.90
C PRO A 426 31.27 7.84 17.44
N ALA A 427 31.45 9.13 17.70
CA ALA A 427 30.44 10.00 18.30
C ALA A 427 29.53 10.69 17.26
N LEU A 428 29.97 10.79 16.00
CA LEU A 428 29.19 11.43 14.92
C LEU A 428 27.84 10.73 14.67
N PRO A 429 27.74 9.38 14.59
CA PRO A 429 26.46 8.69 14.44
C PRO A 429 25.44 9.05 15.54
N GLU A 430 25.88 9.12 16.79
CA GLU A 430 25.02 9.40 17.94
C GLU A 430 24.46 10.82 17.89
N LYS A 431 25.32 11.82 17.67
CA LYS A 431 24.88 13.21 17.52
C LYS A 431 23.98 13.41 16.30
N TYR A 432 24.23 12.68 15.21
CA TYR A 432 23.37 12.71 14.04
C TYR A 432 22.00 12.07 14.32
N PHE A 433 21.95 10.97 15.09
CA PHE A 433 20.67 10.42 15.57
C PHE A 433 19.88 11.42 16.42
N ASP A 434 20.53 12.17 17.31
CA ASP A 434 19.85 13.19 18.13
C ASP A 434 19.23 14.30 17.30
N LEU A 435 19.89 14.70 16.20
CA LEU A 435 19.31 15.62 15.22
C LEU A 435 18.06 15.00 14.56
N LEU A 436 18.15 13.75 14.11
CA LEU A 436 17.04 13.04 13.45
C LEU A 436 15.83 12.90 14.40
N VAL A 437 16.07 12.54 15.67
CA VAL A 437 15.03 12.39 16.69
C VAL A 437 14.34 13.72 17.01
N ARG A 438 15.09 14.84 17.06
CA ARG A 438 14.50 16.19 17.21
C ARG A 438 13.50 16.50 16.10
N HIS A 439 13.82 16.07 14.88
CA HIS A 439 12.94 16.16 13.71
C HIS A 439 11.97 14.99 13.59
N LYS A 440 11.73 14.23 14.68
CA LYS A 440 10.84 13.06 14.77
C LYS A 440 11.05 12.04 13.66
N VAL A 441 12.25 11.92 13.13
CA VAL A 441 12.62 10.88 12.18
C VAL A 441 12.99 9.63 12.99
N LYS A 442 12.50 8.46 12.57
CA LYS A 442 12.76 7.21 13.29
C LYS A 442 14.26 6.89 13.31
N LYS A 443 14.73 6.48 14.49
CA LYS A 443 15.99 5.75 14.64
C LYS A 443 15.83 4.38 13.98
N ASN A 444 16.77 3.99 13.12
CA ASN A 444 16.85 2.60 12.68
C ASN A 444 17.57 1.78 13.77
N ASP A 445 17.36 0.46 13.85
CA ASP A 445 18.05 -0.39 14.84
C ASP A 445 19.57 -0.54 14.55
N ASP A 446 20.06 0.12 13.50
CA ASP A 446 21.46 0.12 13.09
C ASP A 446 22.32 1.06 13.95
N VAL A 447 23.60 0.71 14.08
CA VAL A 447 24.62 1.51 14.79
C VAL A 447 24.91 2.84 14.07
N VAL A 448 24.68 2.89 12.75
CA VAL A 448 24.92 4.07 11.91
C VAL A 448 23.59 4.51 11.29
N PRO A 449 23.24 5.82 11.34
CA PRO A 449 22.03 6.34 10.71
C PRO A 449 21.97 6.00 9.22
N TRP A 450 20.77 5.68 8.72
CA TRP A 450 20.59 5.37 7.30
C TRP A 450 21.05 6.54 6.42
N GLY A 451 21.90 6.27 5.43
CA GLY A 451 22.46 7.31 4.58
C GLY A 451 23.74 7.98 5.10
N MET A 452 24.20 7.67 6.32
CA MET A 452 25.54 8.06 6.75
C MET A 452 26.57 7.00 6.29
N SER A 453 27.68 7.40 5.70
CA SER A 453 28.72 6.48 5.20
C SER A 453 30.11 7.07 5.39
N PHE A 454 31.08 6.23 5.74
CA PHE A 454 32.46 6.62 6.01
C PHE A 454 33.41 6.02 4.97
N TYR A 455 34.41 6.79 4.53
CA TYR A 455 35.47 6.37 3.63
C TYR A 455 36.83 6.85 4.14
N SER A 456 37.90 6.05 3.95
CA SER A 456 39.27 6.39 4.37
C SER A 456 40.33 5.92 3.36
N SER A 457 41.50 6.59 3.38
CA SER A 457 42.52 6.58 2.32
C SER A 457 43.22 5.25 2.01
N GLN A 458 43.11 4.21 2.84
CA GLN A 458 43.98 3.03 2.67
C GLN A 458 43.50 1.97 1.65
N PHE A 459 42.21 1.90 1.26
CA PHE A 459 41.74 0.83 0.35
C PHE A 459 40.60 1.21 -0.62
N GLN A 460 40.03 2.41 -0.56
CA GLN A 460 38.80 2.75 -1.30
C GLN A 460 38.91 3.99 -2.22
N THR A 461 40.09 4.61 -2.27
CA THR A 461 40.32 5.92 -2.91
C THR A 461 39.88 5.97 -4.37
N ALA A 462 40.35 5.05 -5.23
CA ALA A 462 39.97 5.05 -6.65
C ALA A 462 38.48 4.73 -6.90
N ALA A 463 37.90 3.82 -6.12
CA ALA A 463 36.47 3.49 -6.22
C ALA A 463 35.58 4.64 -5.75
N PHE A 464 36.02 5.37 -4.73
CA PHE A 464 35.37 6.55 -4.19
C PHE A 464 35.37 7.71 -5.19
N PHE A 465 36.52 8.05 -5.77
CA PHE A 465 36.63 9.08 -6.81
C PHE A 465 35.74 8.78 -8.02
N LYS A 466 35.75 7.54 -8.51
CA LYS A 466 34.91 7.08 -9.62
C LYS A 466 33.42 7.10 -9.29
N LYS A 467 33.04 6.75 -8.06
CA LYS A 467 31.64 6.71 -7.62
C LYS A 467 31.00 8.10 -7.54
N PHE A 468 31.79 9.13 -7.23
CA PHE A 468 31.32 10.49 -7.00
C PHE A 468 31.72 11.50 -8.08
N ASP A 469 32.26 11.01 -9.19
CA ASP A 469 32.68 11.81 -10.35
C ASP A 469 33.56 13.00 -9.95
N ILE A 470 34.50 12.74 -9.02
CA ILE A 470 35.45 13.74 -8.54
C ILE A 470 36.66 13.65 -9.47
N PRO A 471 37.02 14.74 -10.18
CA PRO A 471 38.16 14.71 -11.08
C PRO A 471 39.43 14.37 -10.28
N THR A 472 40.17 13.36 -10.75
CA THR A 472 41.47 12.96 -10.18
C THR A 472 42.60 13.95 -10.53
N GLU A 473 42.26 15.16 -10.99
CA GLU A 473 43.23 16.09 -11.55
C GLU A 473 43.98 16.86 -10.47
N LYS A 474 45.24 16.43 -10.33
CA LYS A 474 46.44 17.05 -9.76
C LYS A 474 46.41 17.37 -8.25
N PRO A 475 47.27 16.68 -7.46
CA PRO A 475 47.52 17.11 -6.10
C PRO A 475 48.13 18.52 -6.17
N LEU A 476 47.50 19.49 -5.49
CA LEU A 476 48.19 20.71 -5.10
C LEU A 476 49.26 20.33 -4.08
N ARG A 477 50.38 19.81 -4.57
CA ARG A 477 51.64 19.92 -3.84
C ARG A 477 51.95 21.41 -3.75
N GLN A 478 52.15 21.86 -2.51
CA GLN A 478 52.64 23.17 -2.06
C GLN A 478 51.55 24.20 -1.68
N ALA A 479 51.15 24.13 -0.42
CA ALA A 479 51.20 25.31 0.44
C ALA A 479 52.11 24.96 1.62
N ALA A 480 53.38 25.38 1.51
CA ALA A 480 54.29 25.56 2.64
C ALA A 480 54.24 27.02 3.07
#